data_AF-A0A0U5CBV2-F1
#
_entry.id   AF-A0A0U5CBV2-F1
#
_cell.length_a   1.000
_cell.length_b   1.000
_cell.length_c   1.000
_cell.angle_alpha   90.00
_cell.angle_beta   90.00
_cell.angle_gamma   90.00
#
_symmetry.space_group_name_H-M   'P 1'
#
loop_
_entity.id
_entity.type
_entity.pdbx_description
1 polymer ?
#
loop_
_entity_poly.entity_id
_entity_poly.type
_entity_poly.pdbx_seq_one_letter_code
_entity_poly.pdbx_strand_id
1 'polypeptide(L)'
;MSTDTDTDAEAYVNSPSPGFLGSLASAPHSLLRRHSWRSPSSFLTNTASDFHPAVFENLLDNYFLLTGVTEEIFNAHFRGCMDDKNDPFAQWCAYDPALNLLLFHLGESQTHATVSPNFYVAVVDALRDIDPQLRLQVRLLGAATQGAPAPPEERSAGCKQPTASWAPKDVQYAVNSDLPTVVLEVACSEIERRYKLQSDVRFWLRCCEGYVKAVLTVVIRPGDGHITIAKWEKNEAVGSARVMQRIEITRDKRSDTVNVGPLVIEFENLFSRPISADAESDVM
;
A
#
# COMPACT_ATOMS: atom_id res chain seq x y z
N MET A 1 8.95 -13.95 20.83
CA MET A 1 10.25 -13.23 20.89
C MET A 1 10.71 -12.98 19.45
N SER A 2 10.41 -11.79 18.93
CA SER A 2 11.08 -11.13 17.80
C SER A 2 10.60 -9.67 17.80
N THR A 3 11.03 -8.90 18.81
CA THR A 3 10.63 -7.50 19.02
C THR A 3 11.51 -6.49 18.26
N ASP A 4 12.67 -6.93 17.76
CA ASP A 4 13.63 -6.03 17.11
C ASP A 4 13.17 -5.58 15.72
N THR A 5 12.54 -6.46 14.95
CA THR A 5 12.12 -6.14 13.57
C THR A 5 10.99 -5.13 13.49
N ASP A 6 10.07 -5.17 14.47
CA ASP A 6 8.93 -4.26 14.51
C ASP A 6 9.38 -2.88 15.01
N THR A 7 10.33 -2.83 15.95
CA THR A 7 10.91 -1.57 16.45
C THR A 7 11.63 -0.80 15.34
N ASP A 8 12.42 -1.49 14.51
CA ASP A 8 13.10 -0.87 13.37
C ASP A 8 12.11 -0.38 12.30
N ALA A 9 11.07 -1.16 12.02
CA ALA A 9 10.04 -0.79 11.06
C ALA A 9 9.20 0.41 11.56
N GLU A 10 8.81 0.43 12.83
CA GLU A 10 8.13 1.57 13.48
C GLU A 10 9.03 2.82 13.47
N ALA A 11 10.31 2.69 13.79
CA ALA A 11 11.26 3.80 13.75
C ALA A 11 11.36 4.42 12.35
N TYR A 12 11.38 3.59 11.30
CA TYR A 12 11.36 4.08 9.92
C TYR A 12 10.05 4.78 9.58
N VAL A 13 8.91 4.15 9.84
CA VAL A 13 7.58 4.70 9.51
C VAL A 13 7.37 6.06 10.18
N ASN A 14 7.85 6.22 11.42
CA ASN A 14 7.72 7.44 12.20
C ASN A 14 8.87 8.44 11.98
N SER A 15 9.84 8.15 11.10
CA SER A 15 10.96 9.04 10.83
C SER A 15 10.49 10.41 10.33
N PRO A 16 11.02 11.54 10.84
CA PRO A 16 10.58 12.88 10.47
C PRO A 16 10.98 13.32 9.06
N SER A 17 11.60 12.44 8.25
CA SER A 17 12.01 12.71 6.86
C SER A 17 10.93 13.43 6.03
N PRO A 18 11.29 14.29 5.05
CA PRO A 18 10.31 15.08 4.31
C PRO A 18 9.46 14.29 3.31
N GLY A 19 9.93 13.12 2.83
CA GLY A 19 9.20 12.29 1.86
C GLY A 19 9.08 10.83 2.28
N PHE A 20 8.15 10.10 1.68
CA PHE A 20 7.85 8.70 1.97
C PHE A 20 8.65 7.72 1.10
N LEU A 21 9.09 8.10 -0.10
CA LEU A 21 9.91 7.23 -0.98
C LEU A 21 11.41 7.26 -0.67
N GLY A 22 11.82 7.87 0.44
CA GLY A 22 13.23 8.07 0.79
C GLY A 22 14.06 6.79 0.95
N SER A 23 13.51 5.71 1.52
CA SER A 23 14.26 4.43 1.61
C SER A 23 14.49 3.80 0.25
N LEU A 24 13.54 3.95 -0.68
CA LEU A 24 13.71 3.46 -2.04
C LEU A 24 14.81 4.24 -2.76
N ALA A 25 14.99 5.53 -2.46
CA ALA A 25 16.11 6.30 -2.96
C ALA A 25 17.47 5.83 -2.42
N SER A 26 17.52 5.24 -1.22
CA SER A 26 18.76 4.69 -0.62
C SER A 26 19.02 3.22 -0.91
N ALA A 27 18.08 2.50 -1.53
CA ALA A 27 18.24 1.09 -1.88
C ALA A 27 19.49 0.85 -2.78
N PRO A 28 20.16 -0.30 -2.68
CA PRO A 28 21.23 -0.65 -3.62
C PRO A 28 20.75 -0.60 -5.08
N HIS A 29 21.59 -0.09 -5.99
CA HIS A 29 21.27 -0.08 -7.43
C HIS A 29 21.05 -1.48 -8.01
N SER A 30 21.61 -2.51 -7.36
CA SER A 30 21.37 -3.92 -7.71
C SER A 30 19.95 -4.40 -7.41
N LEU A 31 19.20 -3.67 -6.56
CA LEU A 31 17.83 -4.01 -6.16
C LEU A 31 16.78 -3.03 -6.71
N LEU A 32 17.19 -1.81 -7.08
CA LEU A 32 16.28 -0.82 -7.64
C LEU A 32 17.00 0.03 -8.69
N ARG A 33 16.52 -0.07 -9.93
CA ARG A 33 17.02 0.76 -11.04
C ARG A 33 16.54 2.20 -10.88
N ARG A 34 17.39 3.15 -11.30
CA ARG A 34 17.14 4.58 -11.16
C ARG A 34 17.39 5.30 -12.46
N HIS A 35 16.42 6.12 -12.85
CA HIS A 35 16.50 6.97 -14.02
C HIS A 35 16.29 8.42 -13.59
N SER A 36 16.84 9.36 -14.34
CA SER A 36 16.58 10.78 -14.14
C SER A 36 15.69 11.29 -15.25
N TRP A 37 14.64 12.01 -14.88
CA TRP A 37 13.80 12.69 -15.84
C TRP A 37 14.57 13.82 -16.54
N ARG A 38 14.37 13.95 -17.84
CA ARG A 38 14.91 15.05 -18.66
C ARG A 38 13.88 15.56 -19.67
N SER A 39 13.21 14.63 -20.34
CA SER A 39 12.15 14.87 -21.31
C SER A 39 11.33 13.60 -21.54
N PRO A 40 10.12 13.69 -22.14
CA PRO A 40 9.34 12.51 -22.51
C PRO A 40 10.11 11.51 -23.39
N SER A 41 10.84 12.01 -24.40
CA SER A 41 11.64 11.14 -25.27
C SER A 41 12.81 10.47 -24.55
N SER A 42 13.46 11.19 -23.63
CA SER A 42 14.52 10.62 -22.81
C SER A 42 13.99 9.55 -21.85
N PHE A 43 12.80 9.73 -21.30
CA PHE A 43 12.14 8.72 -20.47
C PHE A 43 11.95 7.43 -21.27
N LEU A 44 11.21 7.50 -22.39
CA LEU A 44 10.95 6.34 -23.25
C LEU A 44 12.23 5.62 -23.67
N THR A 45 13.27 6.37 -24.04
CA THR A 45 14.55 5.79 -24.45
C THR A 45 15.26 5.09 -23.29
N ASN A 46 15.28 5.71 -22.11
CA ASN A 46 16.04 5.22 -20.97
C ASN A 46 15.36 4.06 -20.23
N THR A 47 14.04 3.92 -20.37
CA THR A 47 13.24 2.88 -19.72
C THR A 47 12.76 1.81 -20.69
N ALA A 48 13.14 1.87 -21.97
CA ALA A 48 12.71 0.91 -22.98
C ALA A 48 13.05 -0.54 -22.60
N SER A 49 14.21 -0.77 -21.99
CA SER A 49 14.61 -2.08 -21.48
C SER A 49 13.75 -2.55 -20.30
N ASP A 50 13.27 -1.62 -19.46
CA ASP A 50 12.48 -1.92 -18.27
C ASP A 50 11.08 -2.45 -18.61
N PHE A 51 10.48 -1.92 -19.68
CA PHE A 51 9.17 -2.36 -20.15
C PHE A 51 9.24 -3.61 -21.04
N HIS A 52 10.41 -4.21 -21.25
CA HIS A 52 10.57 -5.35 -22.13
C HIS A 52 10.02 -6.65 -21.49
N PRO A 53 9.17 -7.44 -22.18
CA PRO A 53 8.51 -8.61 -21.60
C PRO A 53 9.44 -9.65 -20.95
N ALA A 54 10.63 -9.85 -21.53
CA ALA A 54 11.64 -10.77 -21.00
C ALA A 54 12.19 -10.39 -19.61
N VAL A 55 12.00 -9.15 -19.16
CA VAL A 55 12.37 -8.71 -17.81
C VAL A 55 11.38 -9.26 -16.77
N PHE A 56 10.13 -9.53 -17.15
CA PHE A 56 9.10 -10.07 -16.26
C PHE A 56 9.30 -11.54 -15.89
N GLU A 57 10.15 -12.26 -16.61
CA GLU A 57 10.43 -13.69 -16.34
C GLU A 57 11.35 -13.89 -15.12
N ASN A 58 12.09 -12.84 -14.69
CA ASN A 58 12.92 -12.84 -13.48
C ASN A 58 12.24 -12.02 -12.37
N LEU A 59 11.17 -12.59 -11.84
CA LEU A 59 10.12 -12.06 -10.95
C LEU A 59 10.53 -11.47 -9.57
N LEU A 60 11.63 -10.72 -9.45
CA LEU A 60 12.00 -10.10 -8.17
C LEU A 60 12.05 -8.57 -8.18
N ASP A 61 12.24 -7.90 -9.33
CA ASP A 61 12.44 -6.43 -9.37
C ASP A 61 11.58 -5.74 -10.45
N ASN A 62 10.26 -5.72 -10.24
CA ASN A 62 9.28 -5.06 -11.11
C ASN A 62 9.19 -3.54 -10.88
N TYR A 63 10.21 -2.93 -10.27
CA TYR A 63 10.18 -1.51 -9.93
C TYR A 63 11.40 -0.78 -10.48
N PHE A 64 11.19 0.47 -10.87
CA PHE A 64 12.27 1.44 -11.03
C PHE A 64 11.84 2.80 -10.47
N LEU A 65 12.83 3.60 -10.09
CA LEU A 65 12.63 4.94 -9.53
C LEU A 65 13.03 6.00 -10.55
N LEU A 66 12.12 6.92 -10.85
CA LEU A 66 12.39 8.09 -11.66
C LEU A 66 12.61 9.30 -10.74
N THR A 67 13.75 9.97 -10.92
CA THR A 67 14.21 11.09 -10.09
C THR A 67 14.07 12.42 -10.83
N GLY A 68 13.89 13.51 -10.08
CA GLY A 68 13.77 14.86 -10.63
C GLY A 68 12.41 15.16 -11.27
N VAL A 69 11.39 14.40 -10.88
CA VAL A 69 10.00 14.61 -11.32
C VAL A 69 9.36 15.62 -10.38
N THR A 70 9.31 16.88 -10.79
CA THR A 70 8.61 17.93 -10.03
C THR A 70 7.10 17.78 -10.15
N GLU A 71 6.35 18.49 -9.32
CA GLU A 71 4.87 18.46 -9.37
C GLU A 71 4.33 18.97 -10.72
N GLU A 72 4.97 19.98 -11.30
CA GLU A 72 4.66 20.45 -12.65
C GLU A 72 4.84 19.34 -13.70
N ILE A 73 5.98 18.64 -13.66
CA ILE A 73 6.27 17.53 -14.58
C ILE A 73 5.28 16.38 -14.36
N PHE A 74 5.01 16.03 -13.11
CA PHE A 74 4.08 14.97 -12.75
C PHE A 74 2.68 15.23 -13.29
N ASN A 75 2.14 16.43 -13.05
CA ASN A 75 0.81 16.82 -13.52
C ASN A 75 0.74 16.92 -15.05
N ALA A 76 1.81 17.39 -15.70
CA ALA A 76 1.84 17.55 -17.16
C ALA A 76 1.95 16.22 -17.93
N HIS A 77 2.64 15.21 -17.37
CA HIS A 77 3.04 14.03 -18.14
C HIS A 77 2.56 12.68 -17.59
N PHE A 78 2.25 12.57 -16.30
CA PHE A 78 2.00 11.27 -15.67
C PHE A 78 0.61 11.15 -15.05
N ARG A 79 0.11 12.23 -14.44
CA ARG A 79 -1.17 12.20 -13.70
C ARG A 79 -2.37 11.85 -14.59
N GLY A 80 -2.39 12.32 -15.83
CA GLY A 80 -3.51 12.10 -16.77
C GLY A 80 -3.47 10.77 -17.53
N CYS A 81 -2.39 10.00 -17.44
CA CYS A 81 -2.19 8.81 -18.27
C CYS A 81 -2.76 7.52 -17.67
N MET A 82 -3.24 7.53 -16.42
CA MET A 82 -3.48 6.31 -15.63
C MET A 82 -4.52 5.34 -16.21
N ASP A 83 -5.37 5.79 -17.13
CA ASP A 83 -6.43 4.96 -17.71
C ASP A 83 -5.92 4.00 -18.80
N ASP A 84 -4.77 4.29 -19.42
CA ASP A 84 -4.18 3.41 -20.44
C ASP A 84 -3.05 2.55 -19.86
N LYS A 85 -3.37 1.32 -19.47
CA LYS A 85 -2.38 0.36 -18.94
C LYS A 85 -1.25 0.02 -19.92
N ASN A 86 -1.41 0.29 -21.21
CA ASN A 86 -0.37 0.08 -22.21
C ASN A 86 0.54 1.30 -22.38
N ASP A 87 0.16 2.45 -21.84
CA ASP A 87 0.99 3.65 -21.85
C ASP A 87 2.12 3.52 -20.80
N PRO A 88 3.40 3.56 -21.21
CA PRO A 88 4.52 3.57 -20.28
C PRO A 88 4.44 4.70 -19.23
N PHE A 89 3.78 5.82 -19.54
CA PHE A 89 3.57 6.92 -18.60
C PHE A 89 2.48 6.64 -17.56
N ALA A 90 1.68 5.58 -17.72
CA ALA A 90 0.62 5.19 -16.79
C ALA A 90 1.06 4.19 -15.71
N GLN A 91 2.22 3.54 -15.88
CA GLN A 91 2.66 2.41 -15.04
C GLN A 91 3.27 2.83 -13.68
N TRP A 92 3.02 4.06 -13.23
CA TRP A 92 3.50 4.52 -11.93
C TRP A 92 2.52 4.14 -10.81
N CYS A 93 3.05 3.89 -9.62
CA CYS A 93 2.24 3.46 -8.47
C CYS A 93 2.44 4.33 -7.22
N ALA A 94 3.44 5.22 -7.20
CA ALA A 94 3.59 6.21 -6.13
C ALA A 94 4.39 7.44 -6.58
N TYR A 95 3.97 8.63 -6.15
CA TYR A 95 4.63 9.90 -6.40
C TYR A 95 4.88 10.65 -5.09
N ASP A 96 6.13 11.03 -4.86
CA ASP A 96 6.61 11.79 -3.70
C ASP A 96 7.11 13.18 -4.15
N PRO A 97 6.29 14.23 -3.99
CA PRO A 97 6.64 15.59 -4.38
C PRO A 97 7.67 16.23 -3.46
N ALA A 98 7.85 15.75 -2.23
CA ALA A 98 8.85 16.30 -1.31
C ALA A 98 10.27 15.93 -1.76
N LEU A 99 10.43 14.77 -2.38
CA LEU A 99 11.71 14.27 -2.90
C LEU A 99 11.81 14.31 -4.43
N ASN A 100 10.75 14.71 -5.13
CA ASN A 100 10.65 14.67 -6.60
C ASN A 100 10.91 13.27 -7.17
N LEU A 101 10.29 12.26 -6.55
CA LEU A 101 10.46 10.84 -6.87
C LEU A 101 9.16 10.25 -7.39
N LEU A 102 9.24 9.49 -8.49
CA LEU A 102 8.13 8.73 -9.05
C LEU A 102 8.52 7.26 -9.14
N LEU A 103 7.75 6.39 -8.49
CA LEU A 103 7.95 4.95 -8.47
C LEU A 103 7.10 4.28 -9.56
N PHE A 104 7.75 3.51 -10.42
CA PHE A 104 7.11 2.70 -11.44
C PHE A 104 6.96 1.26 -11.02
N HIS A 105 5.85 0.64 -11.41
CA HIS A 105 5.57 -0.77 -11.25
C HIS A 105 5.31 -1.39 -12.61
N LEU A 106 6.27 -2.17 -13.09
CA LEU A 106 6.35 -2.66 -14.46
C LEU A 106 5.40 -3.84 -14.75
N GLY A 107 4.82 -4.46 -13.72
CA GLY A 107 3.89 -5.57 -13.90
C GLY A 107 3.52 -6.25 -12.59
N GLU A 108 2.27 -6.68 -12.49
CA GLU A 108 1.77 -7.38 -11.30
C GLU A 108 2.32 -8.80 -11.24
N SER A 109 2.93 -9.17 -10.11
CA SER A 109 3.35 -10.55 -9.89
C SER A 109 2.12 -11.45 -9.75
N GLN A 110 2.22 -12.73 -10.11
CA GLN A 110 1.13 -13.69 -9.91
C GLN A 110 0.68 -13.76 -8.43
N THR A 111 1.61 -13.54 -7.51
CA THR A 111 1.30 -13.48 -6.08
C THR A 111 0.42 -12.29 -5.74
N HIS A 112 0.74 -11.09 -6.24
CA HIS A 112 -0.11 -9.89 -6.07
C HIS A 112 -1.50 -10.10 -6.66
N ALA A 113 -1.57 -10.64 -7.88
CA ALA A 113 -2.82 -10.95 -8.57
C ALA A 113 -3.71 -11.97 -7.82
N THR A 114 -3.13 -12.74 -6.89
CA THR A 114 -3.85 -13.75 -6.09
C THR A 114 -4.22 -13.25 -4.70
N VAL A 115 -3.33 -12.51 -4.03
CA VAL A 115 -3.54 -12.10 -2.63
C VAL A 115 -4.68 -11.10 -2.50
N SER A 116 -4.70 -10.07 -3.34
CA SER A 116 -5.70 -8.99 -3.23
C SER A 116 -7.14 -9.49 -3.39
N PRO A 117 -7.48 -10.31 -4.41
CA PRO A 117 -8.83 -10.85 -4.54
C PRO A 117 -9.21 -11.77 -3.38
N ASN A 118 -8.29 -12.59 -2.87
CA ASN A 118 -8.58 -13.50 -1.76
C ASN A 118 -8.83 -12.74 -0.46
N PHE A 119 -8.03 -11.72 -0.17
CA PHE A 119 -8.23 -10.87 1.01
C PHE A 119 -9.56 -10.12 0.93
N TYR A 120 -9.92 -9.65 -0.27
CA TYR A 120 -11.22 -9.04 -0.52
C TYR A 120 -12.39 -9.99 -0.21
N VAL A 121 -12.33 -11.22 -0.73
CA VAL A 121 -13.36 -12.24 -0.45
C VAL A 121 -13.49 -12.48 1.05
N ALA A 122 -12.36 -12.65 1.76
CA ALA A 122 -12.35 -12.88 3.19
C ALA A 122 -13.05 -11.74 3.98
N VAL A 123 -12.71 -10.47 3.69
CA VAL A 123 -13.35 -9.32 4.35
C VAL A 123 -14.86 -9.27 4.04
N VAL A 124 -15.26 -9.53 2.79
CA VAL A 124 -16.67 -9.48 2.38
C VAL A 124 -17.49 -10.61 2.99
N ASP A 125 -16.92 -11.80 3.11
CA ASP A 125 -17.60 -12.94 3.74
C ASP A 125 -17.71 -12.73 5.25
N ALA A 126 -16.65 -12.25 5.93
CA ALA A 126 -16.71 -11.90 7.35
C ALA A 126 -17.77 -10.82 7.64
N LEU A 127 -17.88 -9.79 6.80
CA LEU A 127 -18.95 -8.79 6.91
C LEU A 127 -20.35 -9.39 6.73
N ARG A 128 -20.50 -10.37 5.83
CA ARG A 128 -21.80 -11.03 5.58
C ARG A 128 -22.23 -11.87 6.78
N ASP A 129 -21.28 -12.50 7.45
CA ASP A 129 -21.52 -13.33 8.63
C ASP A 129 -21.94 -12.50 9.86
N ILE A 130 -21.48 -11.24 9.95
CA ILE A 130 -21.92 -10.28 10.96
C ILE A 130 -23.33 -9.77 10.64
N ASP A 131 -23.50 -9.13 9.48
CA ASP A 131 -24.80 -8.68 8.96
C ASP A 131 -24.72 -8.57 7.43
N PRO A 132 -25.59 -9.28 6.66
CA PRO A 132 -25.64 -9.19 5.20
C PRO A 132 -25.70 -7.77 4.62
N GLN A 133 -26.23 -6.79 5.37
CA GLN A 133 -26.32 -5.39 4.97
C GLN A 133 -25.00 -4.64 5.09
N LEU A 134 -24.08 -5.04 5.99
CA LEU A 134 -22.80 -4.35 6.19
C LEU A 134 -21.90 -4.42 4.96
N ARG A 135 -21.90 -5.55 4.25
CA ARG A 135 -21.21 -5.65 2.95
C ARG A 135 -21.67 -4.57 1.97
N LEU A 136 -22.94 -4.17 2.04
CA LEU A 136 -23.50 -3.16 1.14
C LEU A 136 -23.11 -1.74 1.56
N GLN A 137 -22.60 -1.55 2.77
CA GLN A 137 -22.17 -0.27 3.32
C GLN A 137 -20.66 0.00 3.10
N VAL A 138 -19.89 -0.97 2.61
CA VAL A 138 -18.46 -0.80 2.27
C VAL A 138 -18.26 -0.77 0.76
N ARG A 139 -17.43 0.16 0.29
CA ARG A 139 -16.95 0.26 -1.09
C ARG A 139 -15.53 -0.30 -1.18
N LEU A 140 -15.31 -1.17 -2.17
CA LEU A 140 -13.98 -1.49 -2.63
C LEU A 140 -13.50 -0.37 -3.55
N LEU A 141 -12.41 0.30 -3.18
CA LEU A 141 -11.76 1.30 -4.03
C LEU A 141 -10.71 0.67 -4.96
N GLY A 142 -10.34 -0.58 -4.70
CA GLY A 142 -9.36 -1.32 -5.48
C GLY A 142 -7.98 -0.66 -5.39
N ALA A 143 -7.23 -0.72 -6.50
CA ALA A 143 -5.90 -0.12 -6.64
C ALA A 143 -5.93 1.30 -7.24
N ALA A 144 -7.06 2.00 -7.13
CA ALA A 144 -7.18 3.37 -7.62
C ALA A 144 -6.18 4.28 -6.90
N THR A 145 -5.54 5.18 -7.65
CA THR A 145 -4.58 6.13 -7.11
C THR A 145 -5.26 7.09 -6.16
N GLN A 146 -4.74 7.19 -4.95
CA GLN A 146 -5.22 8.11 -3.93
C GLN A 146 -4.19 9.19 -3.67
N GLY A 147 -4.61 10.44 -3.81
CA GLY A 147 -3.82 11.60 -3.40
C GLY A 147 -4.03 11.85 -1.92
N ALA A 148 -2.96 12.15 -1.20
CA ALA A 148 -3.11 12.71 0.13
C ALA A 148 -3.87 14.06 0.01
N PRO A 149 -4.90 14.29 0.85
CA PRO A 149 -5.58 15.58 0.87
C PRO A 149 -4.55 16.63 1.30
N ALA A 150 -4.55 17.78 0.64
CA ALA A 150 -3.72 18.92 1.03
C ALA A 150 -4.60 20.18 0.97
N PRO A 151 -4.52 21.07 1.98
CA PRO A 151 -5.07 22.41 1.86
C PRO A 151 -4.54 23.11 0.59
N PRO A 152 -5.29 24.03 -0.03
CA PRO A 152 -4.86 24.74 -1.25
C PRO A 152 -3.51 25.46 -1.12
N GLU A 153 -3.08 25.73 0.11
CA GLU A 153 -1.86 26.47 0.45
C GLU A 153 -0.67 25.56 0.80
N GLU A 154 -0.88 24.25 0.93
CA GLU A 154 0.18 23.28 1.23
C GLU A 154 0.55 22.45 0.00
N ARG A 155 1.84 22.07 -0.09
CA ARG A 155 2.29 21.13 -1.11
C ARG A 155 1.57 19.80 -0.91
N SER A 156 1.14 19.18 -2.01
CA SER A 156 0.59 17.82 -1.99
C SER A 156 1.53 16.89 -1.22
N ALA A 157 1.02 16.03 -0.35
CA ALA A 157 1.83 15.00 0.29
C ALA A 157 2.08 13.77 -0.62
N GLY A 158 1.69 13.88 -1.90
CA GLY A 158 1.88 12.89 -2.94
C GLY A 158 0.64 12.05 -3.20
N CYS A 159 0.82 11.03 -4.03
CA CYS A 159 -0.24 10.09 -4.35
C CYS A 159 0.32 8.67 -4.53
N LYS A 160 -0.53 7.68 -4.27
CA LYS A 160 -0.13 6.28 -4.29
C LYS A 160 -1.30 5.36 -4.62
N GLN A 161 -0.99 4.26 -5.29
CA GLN A 161 -1.89 3.14 -5.50
C GLN A 161 -1.74 2.13 -4.35
N PRO A 162 -2.83 1.80 -3.64
CA PRO A 162 -2.84 0.69 -2.69
C PRO A 162 -2.89 -0.64 -3.43
N THR A 163 -2.51 -1.73 -2.76
CA THR A 163 -2.71 -3.08 -3.31
C THR A 163 -4.21 -3.44 -3.33
N ALA A 164 -4.91 -3.14 -2.22
CA ALA A 164 -6.37 -3.08 -2.17
C ALA A 164 -6.80 -2.09 -1.08
N SER A 165 -8.02 -1.58 -1.14
CA SER A 165 -8.48 -0.63 -0.14
C SER A 165 -10.00 -0.55 -0.03
N TRP A 166 -10.48 -0.22 1.17
CA TRP A 166 -11.89 -0.15 1.54
C TRP A 166 -12.24 1.21 2.11
N ALA A 167 -13.47 1.65 1.84
CA ALA A 167 -14.04 2.87 2.41
C ALA A 167 -15.53 2.67 2.71
N PRO A 168 -16.12 3.41 3.67
CA PRO A 168 -17.55 3.49 3.85
C PRO A 168 -18.22 4.05 2.59
N LYS A 169 -19.41 3.54 2.24
CA LYS A 169 -20.25 4.12 1.17
C LYS A 169 -20.98 5.36 1.62
N ASP A 170 -21.34 5.42 2.89
CA ASP A 170 -22.09 6.55 3.41
C ASP A 170 -21.18 7.77 3.53
N VAL A 171 -21.47 8.78 2.72
CA VAL A 171 -20.73 10.03 2.60
C VAL A 171 -20.73 10.81 3.91
N GLN A 172 -21.72 10.60 4.79
CA GLN A 172 -21.74 11.24 6.11
C GLN A 172 -20.56 10.82 6.99
N TYR A 173 -20.08 9.59 6.80
CA TYR A 173 -18.95 9.02 7.54
C TYR A 173 -17.66 8.97 6.70
N ALA A 174 -17.79 9.13 5.37
CA ALA A 174 -16.65 9.32 4.46
C ALA A 174 -16.32 10.81 4.32
N VAL A 175 -15.56 11.35 5.28
CA VAL A 175 -15.08 12.75 5.32
C VAL A 175 -14.40 13.17 4.01
N ASN A 176 -13.86 12.21 3.25
CA ASN A 176 -13.50 12.35 1.84
C ASN A 176 -13.85 11.03 1.14
N SER A 177 -14.81 11.05 0.21
CA SER A 177 -15.33 9.82 -0.40
C SER A 177 -14.25 9.00 -1.08
N ASP A 178 -13.22 9.64 -1.62
CA ASP A 178 -12.25 8.97 -2.46
C ASP A 178 -11.13 8.31 -1.66
N LEU A 179 -10.94 8.68 -0.39
CA LEU A 179 -9.91 8.10 0.46
C LEU A 179 -10.37 6.81 1.16
N PRO A 180 -9.48 5.80 1.27
CA PRO A 180 -9.77 4.60 2.04
C PRO A 180 -9.67 4.84 3.55
N THR A 181 -10.41 4.04 4.30
CA THR A 181 -10.29 3.93 5.76
C THR A 181 -9.39 2.76 6.15
N VAL A 182 -9.40 1.68 5.35
CA VAL A 182 -8.51 0.53 5.51
C VAL A 182 -7.80 0.26 4.20
N VAL A 183 -6.49 0.04 4.28
CA VAL A 183 -5.63 -0.25 3.12
C VAL A 183 -4.91 -1.59 3.31
N LEU A 184 -4.78 -2.36 2.23
CA LEU A 184 -3.92 -3.53 2.14
C LEU A 184 -2.68 -3.19 1.31
N GLU A 185 -1.52 -3.62 1.81
CA GLU A 185 -0.25 -3.60 1.08
C GLU A 185 0.43 -4.97 1.13
N VAL A 186 0.89 -5.45 -0.01
CA VAL A 186 1.51 -6.78 -0.14
C VAL A 186 2.98 -6.63 -0.51
N ALA A 187 3.84 -7.48 0.05
CA ALA A 187 5.27 -7.50 -0.21
C ALA A 187 5.76 -8.92 -0.45
N CYS A 188 6.26 -9.19 -1.66
CA CYS A 188 6.70 -10.52 -2.09
C CYS A 188 8.18 -10.56 -2.50
N SER A 189 8.74 -9.43 -2.94
CA SER A 189 10.14 -9.29 -3.34
C SER A 189 11.02 -8.77 -2.20
N GLU A 190 12.35 -8.82 -2.39
CA GLU A 190 13.29 -8.25 -1.42
C GLU A 190 13.15 -6.73 -1.32
N ILE A 191 13.00 -6.03 -2.46
CA ILE A 191 12.80 -4.59 -2.52
C ILE A 191 11.52 -4.18 -1.78
N GLU A 192 10.44 -4.93 -1.96
CA GLU A 192 9.18 -4.64 -1.29
C GLU A 192 9.29 -4.82 0.22
N ARG A 193 9.84 -5.95 0.68
CA ARG A 193 9.94 -6.27 2.11
C ARG A 193 10.84 -5.32 2.89
N ARG A 194 11.92 -4.85 2.27
CA ARG A 194 12.97 -4.06 2.96
C ARG A 194 12.81 -2.55 2.82
N TYR A 195 12.22 -2.06 1.73
CA TYR A 195 12.24 -0.64 1.40
C TYR A 195 10.84 -0.07 1.10
N LYS A 196 10.04 -0.78 0.28
CA LYS A 196 8.75 -0.25 -0.18
C LYS A 196 7.67 -0.33 0.91
N LEU A 197 7.52 -1.46 1.59
CA LEU A 197 6.39 -1.70 2.48
C LEU A 197 6.29 -0.66 3.61
N GLN A 198 7.41 -0.31 4.26
CA GLN A 198 7.40 0.70 5.31
C GLN A 198 7.18 2.12 4.75
N SER A 199 7.60 2.38 3.51
CA SER A 199 7.29 3.63 2.80
C SER A 199 5.80 3.75 2.50
N ASP A 200 5.17 2.63 2.16
CA ASP A 200 3.73 2.55 1.90
C ASP A 200 2.93 2.78 3.18
N VAL A 201 3.25 2.07 4.27
CA VAL A 201 2.62 2.28 5.58
C VAL A 201 2.75 3.74 6.01
N ARG A 202 3.94 4.33 5.81
CA ARG A 202 4.20 5.72 6.14
C ARG A 202 3.35 6.68 5.31
N PHE A 203 3.20 6.47 4.01
CA PHE A 203 2.30 7.27 3.19
C PHE A 203 0.87 7.25 3.76
N TRP A 204 0.32 6.06 3.98
CA TRP A 204 -1.07 5.92 4.41
C TRP A 204 -1.35 6.49 5.80
N LEU A 205 -0.50 6.20 6.80
CA LEU A 205 -0.75 6.63 8.19
C LEU A 205 -0.28 8.06 8.50
N ARG A 206 0.66 8.61 7.72
CA ARG A 206 1.18 9.97 7.94
C ARG A 206 0.63 10.98 6.95
N CYS A 207 0.61 10.66 5.65
CA CYS A 207 0.25 11.62 4.61
C CYS A 207 -1.26 11.74 4.44
N CYS A 208 -2.04 10.70 4.73
CA CYS A 208 -3.50 10.73 4.58
C CYS A 208 -4.24 11.23 5.84
N GLU A 209 -3.66 12.17 6.61
CA GLU A 209 -4.28 12.95 7.70
C GLU A 209 -5.24 12.23 8.68
N GLY A 210 -5.06 10.92 8.90
CA GLY A 210 -5.95 10.13 9.77
C GLY A 210 -7.27 9.70 9.13
N TYR A 211 -7.43 9.89 7.81
CA TYR A 211 -8.49 9.28 7.01
C TYR A 211 -8.31 7.75 6.96
N VAL A 212 -7.07 7.30 6.69
CA VAL A 212 -6.72 5.88 6.84
C VAL A 212 -6.58 5.56 8.31
N LYS A 213 -7.45 4.69 8.81
CA LYS A 213 -7.49 4.22 10.20
C LYS A 213 -6.56 3.04 10.42
N ALA A 214 -6.50 2.11 9.47
CA ALA A 214 -5.65 0.94 9.53
C ALA A 214 -4.96 0.62 8.20
N VAL A 215 -3.71 0.15 8.29
CA VAL A 215 -2.97 -0.44 7.16
C VAL A 215 -2.67 -1.89 7.47
N LEU A 216 -3.20 -2.79 6.65
CA LEU A 216 -2.91 -4.21 6.66
C LEU A 216 -1.72 -4.45 5.74
N THR A 217 -0.72 -5.16 6.24
CA THR A 217 0.47 -5.52 5.47
C THR A 217 0.57 -7.03 5.39
N VAL A 218 0.84 -7.56 4.21
CA VAL A 218 1.05 -9.00 3.97
C VAL A 218 2.44 -9.20 3.38
N VAL A 219 3.33 -9.82 4.17
CA VAL A 219 4.68 -10.17 3.73
C VAL A 219 4.72 -11.64 3.40
N ILE A 220 5.04 -11.96 2.15
CA ILE A 220 5.20 -13.34 1.66
C ILE A 220 6.68 -13.59 1.42
N ARG A 221 7.18 -14.71 1.95
CA ARG A 221 8.56 -15.20 1.72
C ARG A 221 8.51 -16.46 0.85
N PRO A 222 8.78 -16.36 -0.46
CA PRO A 222 8.66 -17.49 -1.38
C PRO A 222 9.53 -18.71 -1.04
N GLY A 223 10.65 -18.50 -0.33
CA GLY A 223 11.63 -19.57 -0.04
C GLY A 223 11.27 -20.51 1.11
N ASP A 224 10.52 -20.05 2.11
CA ASP A 224 10.22 -20.82 3.32
C ASP A 224 8.71 -21.01 3.58
N GLY A 225 7.85 -20.40 2.75
CA GLY A 225 6.40 -20.49 2.91
C GLY A 225 5.87 -19.70 4.10
N HIS A 226 6.65 -18.75 4.62
CA HIS A 226 6.26 -17.89 5.72
C HIS A 226 5.46 -16.70 5.21
N ILE A 227 4.26 -16.52 5.77
CA ILE A 227 3.43 -15.34 5.52
C ILE A 227 3.28 -14.59 6.85
N THR A 228 3.51 -13.29 6.83
CA THR A 228 3.22 -12.42 7.97
C THR A 228 2.14 -11.44 7.58
N ILE A 229 1.09 -11.37 8.39
CA ILE A 229 0.09 -10.32 8.31
C ILE A 229 0.30 -9.38 9.51
N ALA A 230 0.37 -8.08 9.28
CA ALA A 230 0.43 -7.11 10.37
C ALA A 230 -0.56 -5.97 10.13
N LYS A 231 -1.24 -5.56 11.20
CA LYS A 231 -2.13 -4.41 11.23
C LYS A 231 -1.41 -3.23 11.87
N TRP A 232 -1.36 -2.12 11.15
CA TRP A 232 -0.75 -0.88 11.58
C TRP A 232 -1.81 0.19 11.80
N GLU A 233 -1.70 0.94 12.88
CA GLU A 233 -2.60 2.06 13.19
C GLU A 233 -1.80 3.23 13.75
N LYS A 234 -2.37 4.43 13.65
CA LYS A 234 -1.80 5.60 14.31
C LYS A 234 -2.25 5.63 15.77
N ASN A 235 -1.31 5.55 16.69
CA ASN A 235 -1.60 5.77 18.10
C ASN A 235 -1.97 7.24 18.31
N GLU A 236 -3.23 7.54 18.62
CA GLU A 236 -3.71 8.92 18.75
C GLU A 236 -3.04 9.69 19.88
N ALA A 237 -2.68 9.01 20.98
CA ALA A 237 -2.07 9.66 22.15
C ALA A 237 -0.64 10.17 21.87
N VAL A 238 0.11 9.46 21.03
CA VAL A 238 1.53 9.77 20.72
C VAL A 238 1.69 10.32 19.29
N GLY A 239 0.67 10.18 18.44
CA GLY A 239 0.70 10.55 17.03
C GLY A 239 1.56 9.64 16.15
N SER A 240 2.05 8.51 16.68
CA SER A 240 2.97 7.59 16.01
C SER A 240 2.26 6.35 15.45
N ALA A 241 2.63 5.90 14.26
CA ALA A 241 2.20 4.62 13.71
C ALA A 241 2.82 3.44 14.48
N ARG A 242 2.04 2.41 14.76
CA ARG A 242 2.49 1.19 15.47
C ARG A 242 1.85 -0.07 14.92
N VAL A 243 2.51 -1.21 15.12
CA VAL A 243 1.93 -2.53 14.87
C VAL A 243 0.98 -2.87 16.01
N MET A 244 -0.31 -2.98 15.72
CA MET A 244 -1.35 -3.33 16.69
C MET A 244 -1.58 -4.83 16.76
N GLN A 245 -1.41 -5.52 15.64
CA GLN A 245 -1.56 -6.97 15.54
C GLN A 245 -0.56 -7.55 14.56
N ARG A 246 -0.05 -8.74 14.88
CA ARG A 246 0.85 -9.50 14.03
C ARG A 246 0.46 -10.98 14.03
N ILE A 247 0.31 -11.55 12.85
CA ILE A 247 -0.06 -12.94 12.62
C ILE A 247 1.02 -13.57 11.75
N GLU A 248 1.55 -14.70 12.21
CA GLU A 248 2.52 -15.49 11.46
C GLU A 248 1.85 -16.77 11.01
N ILE A 249 1.71 -16.90 9.70
CA ILE A 249 1.17 -18.07 9.04
C ILE A 249 2.36 -18.90 8.58
N THR A 250 2.48 -20.08 9.18
CA THR A 250 3.49 -21.07 8.84
C THR A 250 2.80 -22.38 8.50
N ARG A 251 3.34 -23.07 7.49
CA ARG A 251 2.95 -24.45 7.19
C ARG A 251 3.85 -25.40 7.96
N ASP A 252 3.26 -26.22 8.81
CA ASP A 252 3.97 -27.36 9.39
C ASP A 252 4.13 -28.43 8.30
N LYS A 253 5.37 -28.65 7.86
CA LYS A 253 5.69 -29.64 6.82
C LYS A 253 5.43 -31.09 7.24
N ARG A 254 5.32 -31.38 8.54
CA ARG A 254 5.11 -32.73 9.07
C ARG A 254 3.64 -33.09 9.15
N SER A 255 2.77 -32.16 9.53
CA SER A 255 1.32 -32.37 9.66
C SER A 255 0.51 -31.84 8.49
N ASP A 256 1.13 -31.10 7.56
CA ASP A 256 0.46 -30.34 6.48
C ASP A 256 -0.65 -29.41 6.99
N THR A 257 -0.53 -28.96 8.24
CA THR A 257 -1.47 -28.01 8.85
C THR A 257 -0.94 -26.59 8.76
N VAL A 258 -1.85 -25.64 8.59
CA VAL A 258 -1.57 -24.21 8.60
C VAL A 258 -2.09 -23.63 9.90
N ASN A 259 -1.23 -22.96 10.66
CA ASN A 259 -1.65 -22.21 11.83
C ASN A 259 -1.95 -20.76 11.44
N VAL A 260 -3.17 -20.30 11.71
CA VAL A 260 -3.61 -18.93 11.42
C VAL A 260 -4.27 -18.38 12.69
N GLY A 261 -3.77 -17.26 13.19
CA GLY A 261 -4.45 -16.49 14.24
C GLY A 261 -5.53 -15.58 13.64
N PRO A 262 -6.53 -15.13 14.42
CA PRO A 262 -7.58 -14.25 13.90
C PRO A 262 -7.00 -12.88 13.54
N LEU A 263 -7.42 -12.28 12.44
CA LEU A 263 -7.13 -10.89 12.08
C LEU A 263 -8.35 -10.05 12.43
N VAL A 264 -8.18 -9.05 13.30
CA VAL A 264 -9.29 -8.19 13.71
C VAL A 264 -9.19 -6.85 13.00
N ILE A 265 -10.22 -6.47 12.26
CA ILE A 265 -10.42 -5.11 11.76
C ILE A 265 -11.57 -4.51 12.56
N GLU A 266 -11.27 -3.49 13.36
CA GLU A 266 -12.27 -2.81 14.18
C GLU A 266 -13.37 -2.24 13.30
N PHE A 267 -14.61 -2.38 13.75
CA PHE A 267 -15.77 -1.85 13.04
C PHE A 267 -15.59 -0.34 12.74
N GLU A 268 -15.16 0.41 13.75
CA GLU A 268 -14.96 1.86 13.64
C GLU A 268 -13.85 2.22 12.64
N ASN A 269 -12.83 1.37 12.51
CA ASN A 269 -11.75 1.56 11.54
C ASN A 269 -12.25 1.37 10.10
N LEU A 270 -13.18 0.45 9.87
CA LEU A 270 -13.72 0.18 8.53
C LEU A 270 -14.85 1.15 8.15
N PHE A 271 -15.76 1.45 9.07
CA PHE A 271 -16.98 2.22 8.82
C PHE A 271 -16.89 3.71 9.21
N SER A 272 -15.83 4.13 9.90
CA SER A 272 -15.66 5.50 10.42
C SER A 272 -16.83 5.98 11.29
N ARG A 273 -17.49 5.05 12.00
CA ARG A 273 -18.58 5.34 12.94
C ARG A 273 -18.61 4.29 14.05
N PRO A 274 -19.15 4.62 15.23
CA PRO A 274 -19.35 3.65 16.28
C PRO A 274 -20.36 2.57 15.87
N ILE A 275 -20.24 1.43 16.55
CA ILE A 275 -21.27 0.39 16.59
C ILE A 275 -22.57 1.00 17.12
N SER A 276 -23.66 0.78 16.41
CA SER A 276 -24.96 1.38 16.68
C SER A 276 -26.10 0.37 16.76
N ALA A 277 -25.89 -0.83 16.23
CA ALA A 277 -26.83 -1.94 16.29
C ALA A 277 -26.20 -3.14 16.99
N ASP A 278 -27.01 -3.90 17.72
CA ASP A 278 -26.56 -5.06 18.50
C ASP A 278 -25.93 -6.18 17.64
N ALA A 279 -26.21 -6.19 16.34
CA ALA A 279 -25.62 -7.14 15.39
C ALA A 279 -24.24 -6.71 14.85
N GLU A 280 -23.88 -5.43 14.98
CA GLU A 280 -22.59 -4.91 14.50
C GLU A 280 -21.45 -5.30 15.44
N SER A 281 -20.33 -5.74 14.88
CA SER A 281 -19.13 -6.12 15.62
C SER A 281 -17.88 -5.99 14.74
N ASP A 282 -16.70 -6.18 15.35
CA ASP A 282 -15.44 -6.18 14.63
C ASP A 282 -15.36 -7.34 13.62
N VAL A 283 -14.64 -7.12 12.52
CA VAL A 283 -14.45 -8.13 11.46
C VAL A 283 -13.30 -9.06 11.87
N MET A 284 -13.55 -10.38 11.92
CA MET A 284 -12.60 -11.41 12.34
C MET A 284 -12.32 -12.46 11.28
#